data_AF-A0A0D0ALL8-F1
#
_entry.id   AF-A0A0D0ALL8-F1
#
_cell.length_a   1.000
_cell.length_b   1.000
_cell.length_c   1.000
_cell.angle_alpha   90.00
_cell.angle_beta   90.00
_cell.angle_gamma   90.00
#
_symmetry.space_group_name_H-M   'P 1'
#
loop_
_entity.id
_entity.type
_entity.pdbx_description
1 polymer ?
#
loop_
_entity_poly.entity_id
_entity_poly.type
_entity_poly.pdbx_seq_one_letter_code
_entity_poly.pdbx_strand_id
1 'polypeptide(L)' 'LIYLPPYSPDFNPIEQAFHSVKAWLRRHEAMAVLPEARPWLIQKAALSITVEDAEAWILNSGYSFDM' A
#
# COMPACT_ATOMS: atom_id res chain seq x y z
N LEU A 1 -17.60 5.01 -10.46
CA LEU A 1 -16.48 5.93 -10.15
C LEU A 1 -16.90 6.75 -8.94
N ILE A 2 -16.02 6.91 -7.95
CA ILE A 2 -16.25 7.76 -6.77
C ILE A 2 -15.47 9.07 -6.98
N TYR A 3 -16.10 10.22 -6.71
CA TYR A 3 -15.43 11.51 -6.83
C TYR A 3 -14.39 11.68 -5.70
N LEU A 4 -13.18 12.08 -6.07
CA LEU A 4 -12.11 12.43 -5.14
C LEU A 4 -11.83 13.94 -5.26
N PRO A 5 -12.04 14.74 -4.19
CA PRO A 5 -11.70 16.16 -4.23
C PRO A 5 -10.18 16.38 -4.41
N PRO A 6 -9.76 17.47 -5.07
CA PRO A 6 -8.35 17.83 -5.18
C PRO A 6 -7.65 17.88 -3.82
N TYR A 7 -6.37 17.50 -3.77
CA TYR A 7 -5.53 17.54 -2.57
C TYR A 7 -6.12 16.83 -1.34
N SER A 8 -6.94 15.79 -1.55
CA SER A 8 -7.55 15.01 -0.46
C SER A 8 -6.97 13.59 -0.41
N PRO A 9 -5.66 13.43 -0.12
CA PRO A 9 -5.03 12.11 -0.05
C PRO A 9 -5.63 11.22 1.04
N ASP A 10 -6.21 11.82 2.08
CA ASP A 10 -6.85 11.10 3.19
C ASP A 10 -8.04 10.25 2.73
N PHE A 11 -8.72 10.67 1.66
CA PHE A 11 -9.82 9.92 1.04
C PHE A 11 -9.34 8.89 0.01
N ASN A 12 -8.04 8.68 -0.17
CA ASN A 12 -7.53 7.70 -1.13
C ASN A 12 -6.76 6.56 -0.42
N PRO A 13 -7.36 5.36 -0.27
CA PRO A 13 -6.75 4.27 0.48
C PRO A 13 -5.42 3.76 -0.12
N ILE A 14 -5.14 4.05 -1.40
CA ILE A 14 -3.85 3.69 -2.02
C ILE A 14 -2.65 4.38 -1.35
N GLU A 15 -2.85 5.53 -0.71
CA GLU A 15 -1.78 6.26 -0.01
C GLU A 15 -1.21 5.43 1.16
N GLN A 16 -2.10 4.74 1.90
CA GLN A 16 -1.71 3.83 2.98
C GLN A 16 -1.02 2.58 2.42
N ALA A 17 -1.48 2.05 1.29
CA ALA A 17 -0.81 0.95 0.59
C ALA A 17 0.62 1.33 0.16
N PHE A 18 0.82 2.49 -0.46
CA PHE A 18 2.15 2.97 -0.82
C PHE A 18 3.03 3.26 0.39
N HIS A 19 2.45 3.77 1.48
CA HIS A 19 3.17 3.90 2.75
C HIS A 19 3.69 2.54 3.22
N SER A 20 2.84 1.51 3.24
CA SER A 20 3.21 0.15 3.65
C SER A 20 4.29 -0.45 2.75
N VAL A 21 4.14 -0.36 1.42
CA VAL A 21 5.16 -0.82 0.45
C VAL A 21 6.51 -0.15 0.70
N LYS A 22 6.54 1.18 0.86
CA LYS A 22 7.79 1.91 1.14
C LYS A 22 8.41 1.49 2.47
N ALA A 23 7.59 1.30 3.50
CA ALA A 23 8.07 0.85 4.82
C ALA A 23 8.65 -0.57 4.74
N TRP A 24 8.00 -1.47 4.01
CA TRP A 24 8.51 -2.82 3.76
C TRP A 24 9.85 -2.77 3.02
N LEU A 25 9.96 -1.99 1.95
CA LEU A 25 11.20 -1.87 1.17
C LEU A 25 12.37 -1.35 2.00
N ARG A 26 12.14 -0.34 2.86
CA ARG A 26 13.16 0.18 3.79
C ARG A 26 13.64 -0.89 4.77
N ARG A 27 12.74 -1.72 5.30
CA ARG A 27 13.11 -2.84 6.18
C ARG A 27 13.91 -3.93 5.47
N HIS A 28 13.76 -4.04 4.15
CA HIS A 28 14.39 -5.09 3.33
C HIS A 28 15.45 -4.54 2.38
N GLU A 29 15.94 -3.31 2.59
CA GLU A 29 16.85 -2.64 1.67
C GLU A 29 18.15 -3.43 1.44
N ALA A 30 18.61 -4.18 2.44
CA ALA A 30 19.77 -5.06 2.33
C ALA A 30 19.62 -6.11 1.21
N MET A 31 18.40 -6.53 0.87
CA MET A 31 18.16 -7.48 -0.23
C MET A 31 18.42 -6.85 -1.61
N ALA A 32 18.41 -5.53 -1.73
CA ALA A 32 18.65 -4.84 -2.99
C ALA A 32 20.10 -4.95 -3.48
N VAL A 33 21.04 -5.40 -2.63
CA VAL A 33 22.42 -5.67 -3.07
C VAL A 33 22.49 -6.83 -4.06
N LEU A 34 21.55 -7.79 -3.97
CA LEU A 34 21.46 -8.98 -4.82
C LEU A 34 20.72 -8.65 -6.13
N PRO A 35 21.39 -8.67 -7.31
CA PRO A 35 20.76 -8.33 -8.58
C PRO A 35 19.51 -9.17 -8.90
N GLU A 36 19.51 -10.44 -8.54
CA GLU A 36 18.42 -11.39 -8.72
C GLU A 36 17.19 -11.09 -7.85
N ALA A 37 17.38 -10.39 -6.72
CA ALA A 37 16.28 -10.03 -5.83
C ALA A 37 15.56 -8.75 -6.28
N ARG A 38 16.28 -7.80 -6.90
CA ARG A 38 15.76 -6.47 -7.25
C ARG A 38 14.45 -6.48 -8.06
N PRO A 39 14.27 -7.33 -9.09
CA PRO A 39 13.03 -7.36 -9.87
C PRO A 39 11.81 -7.72 -9.03
N TRP A 40 12.02 -8.42 -7.90
CA TRP A 40 10.95 -8.99 -7.08
C TRP A 40 10.64 -8.20 -5.82
N LEU A 41 11.47 -7.23 -5.42
CA LEU A 41 11.28 -6.51 -4.15
C LEU A 41 9.94 -5.76 -4.09
N ILE A 42 9.56 -5.08 -5.18
CA ILE A 42 8.28 -4.37 -5.25
C ILE A 42 7.12 -5.37 -5.18
N GLN A 43 7.22 -6.50 -5.89
CA GLN A 43 6.18 -7.53 -5.85
C GLN A 43 6.04 -8.11 -4.44
N LYS A 44 7.15 -8.45 -3.77
CA LYS A 44 7.14 -8.96 -2.39
C LYS A 44 6.57 -7.93 -1.41
N ALA A 45 6.89 -6.65 -1.57
CA ALA A 45 6.32 -5.58 -0.77
C ALA A 45 4.81 -5.47 -0.98
N ALA A 46 4.34 -5.51 -2.23
CA ALA A 46 2.91 -5.46 -2.53
C ALA A 46 2.16 -6.69 -2.00
N LEU A 47 2.74 -7.89 -2.12
CA LEU A 47 2.19 -9.14 -1.57
C LEU A 47 2.25 -9.23 -0.05
N SER A 48 2.96 -8.31 0.61
CA SER A 48 2.99 -8.25 2.08
C SER A 48 1.77 -7.55 2.68
N ILE A 49 0.97 -6.86 1.84
CA ILE A 49 -0.28 -6.23 2.23
C ILE A 49 -1.36 -7.31 2.33
N THR A 50 -2.03 -7.39 3.48
CA THR A 50 -3.09 -8.37 3.69
C THR A 50 -4.46 -7.83 3.27
N VAL A 51 -5.47 -8.70 3.28
CA VAL A 51 -6.86 -8.28 3.05
C VAL A 51 -7.32 -7.37 4.18
N GLU A 52 -6.97 -7.70 5.42
CA GLU A 52 -7.31 -6.93 6.62
C GLU A 52 -6.68 -5.53 6.60
N ASP A 53 -5.44 -5.41 6.11
CA ASP A 53 -4.81 -4.10 5.87
C ASP A 53 -5.63 -3.27 4.88
N ALA A 54 -5.97 -3.85 3.73
CA ALA A 54 -6.72 -3.17 2.68
C ALA A 54 -8.12 -2.73 3.16
N GLU A 55 -8.83 -3.61 3.89
CA GLU A 55 -10.11 -3.30 4.49
C GLU A 55 -10.02 -2.16 5.50
N ALA A 56 -9.05 -2.23 6.41
CA ALA A 56 -8.82 -1.19 7.40
C ALA A 56 -8.52 0.17 6.74
N TRP A 57 -7.76 0.20 5.64
CA TRP A 57 -7.43 1.44 4.94
C TRP A 57 -8.63 2.03 4.19
N ILE A 58 -9.49 1.20 3.59
CA ILE A 58 -10.74 1.63 2.96
C ILE A 58 -11.65 2.28 4.00
N LEU A 59 -11.81 1.65 5.17
CA LEU A 59 -12.57 2.19 6.30
C LEU A 59 -11.96 3.51 6.81
N ASN A 60 -10.64 3.56 6.98
CA ASN A 60 -9.94 4.76 7.44
C ASN A 60 -10.05 5.94 6.47
N SER A 61 -10.21 5.67 5.17
CA SER A 61 -10.49 6.69 4.15
C SER A 61 -11.97 7.13 4.09
N GLY A 62 -12.81 6.64 5.00
CA GLY A 62 -14.20 7.05 5.16
C GLY A 62 -15.21 6.27 4.31
N TYR A 63 -14.81 5.13 3.75
CA TYR A 63 -15.69 4.25 2.98
C TYR A 63 -16.21 3.08 3.83
N SER A 64 -17.31 2.46 3.42
CA SER A 64 -17.87 1.26 4.06
C SER A 64 -18.10 0.15 3.04
N PHE A 65 -18.16 -1.09 3.52
CA PHE A 65 -18.50 -2.26 2.69
C PHE A 65 -20.01 -2.52 2.62
N ASP A 66 -20.78 -1.88 3.49
CA ASP A 66 -22.22 -1.99 3.53
C ASP A 66 -22.83 -1.02 2.49
N MET A 67 -23.53 -1.60 1.50
CA MET A 67 -24.57 -0.96 0.69
C MET A 67 -25.94 -1.47 1.12
#